data_AF-A0A812I161-F1
#
_entry.id   AF-A0A812I161-F1
#
_cell.length_a   1.000
_cell.length_b   1.000
_cell.length_c   1.000
_cell.angle_alpha   90.00
_cell.angle_beta   90.00
_cell.angle_gamma   90.00
#
_symmetry.space_group_name_H-M   'P 1'
#
loop_
_entity.id
_entity.type
_entity.pdbx_description
1 polymer ?
#
loop_
_entity_poly.entity_id
_entity_poly.type
_entity_poly.pdbx_seq_one_letter_code
_entity_poly.pdbx_strand_id
1 'polypeptide(L)'
;MKVLARGSIREAPNPITWLNGLISLQASGGWDTSDVIRAWNDGAAARDRLTGQRFMTVRNILELEGEAVLLIDQSVSYSGSPYSEENLSSKKLLPGWQFKGAKVTKQSNWARYGLVTRESATYTLQYTNNVFGGMPKTLRQKPTKTTLEQRSEFCALAVALREDLVKEIPNIEDYINKRWLKRLAAGDVALEVELGAACASKDPGFGPRSCDSLRQLVDEFNGGRPGAQPKGAASVNLDKAQMELDATTFALLKQEIEFDLQSFQVFLANTASHDSTVAHQKNLWRRKLHDEAMGAAEAYLDRHATCYE
;
A
#
# COMPACT_ATOMS: atom_id res chain seq x y z
N MET A 1 2.38 21.81 16.35
CA MET A 1 1.82 20.44 16.49
C MET A 1 2.89 19.58 17.16
N LYS A 2 2.61 18.97 18.32
CA LYS A 2 3.61 18.16 19.07
C LYS A 2 3.58 16.74 18.50
N VAL A 3 4.61 16.35 17.74
CA VAL A 3 4.73 15.00 17.20
C VAL A 3 4.99 14.05 18.37
N LEU A 4 3.99 13.25 18.71
CA LEU A 4 4.09 12.26 19.80
C LEU A 4 4.85 11.04 19.30
N ALA A 5 6.07 10.87 19.80
CA ALA A 5 6.82 9.62 19.71
C ALA A 5 6.07 8.53 20.52
N ARG A 6 5.15 7.80 19.88
CA ARG A 6 4.53 6.62 20.47
C ARG A 6 5.23 5.37 19.93
N GLY A 7 6.11 4.80 20.76
CA GLY A 7 6.72 3.49 20.55
C GLY A 7 7.84 3.24 21.57
N SER A 8 7.64 2.23 22.42
CA SER A 8 8.58 1.56 23.35
C SER A 8 9.81 2.35 23.85
N ILE A 9 9.81 2.66 25.14
CA ILE A 9 10.80 3.45 25.92
C ILE A 9 12.26 2.92 25.90
N ARG A 10 12.60 1.88 25.12
CA ARG A 10 13.95 1.25 25.17
C ARG A 10 14.79 1.35 23.90
N GLU A 11 14.24 1.78 22.76
CA GLU A 11 15.02 1.93 21.52
C GLU A 11 14.99 3.39 21.04
N ALA A 12 16.15 3.89 20.60
CA ALA A 12 16.23 5.22 20.03
C ALA A 12 15.29 5.30 18.80
N PRO A 13 14.51 6.37 18.65
CA PRO A 13 13.62 6.50 17.51
C PRO A 13 14.44 6.50 16.21
N ASN A 14 13.92 5.82 15.19
CA ASN A 14 14.54 5.73 13.87
C ASN A 14 13.72 6.57 12.84
N PRO A 15 14.29 6.94 11.69
CA PRO A 15 13.60 7.61 10.59
C PRO A 15 12.24 7.03 10.22
N ILE A 16 12.15 5.72 10.35
CA ILE A 16 10.98 4.92 10.02
C ILE A 16 9.84 5.17 11.04
N THR A 17 10.16 5.37 12.32
CA THR A 17 9.18 5.77 13.35
C THR A 17 8.68 7.22 13.21
N TRP A 18 9.43 8.08 12.52
CA TRP A 18 9.02 9.47 12.26
C TRP A 18 8.26 9.63 10.95
N LEU A 19 8.17 8.57 10.15
CA LEU A 19 7.66 8.61 8.78
C LEU A 19 6.27 9.25 8.68
N ASN A 20 5.32 8.81 9.52
CA ASN A 20 3.97 9.38 9.53
C ASN A 20 3.93 10.86 9.90
N GLY A 21 4.80 11.29 10.81
CA GLY A 21 4.92 12.70 11.17
C GLY A 21 5.44 13.53 10.01
N LEU A 22 6.43 13.02 9.27
CA LEU A 22 7.08 13.70 8.15
C LEU A 22 6.18 13.76 6.91
N ILE A 23 5.47 12.67 6.59
CA ILE A 23 4.47 12.64 5.50
C ILE A 23 3.35 13.63 5.79
N SER A 24 2.83 13.65 7.02
CA SER A 24 1.78 14.60 7.43
C SER A 24 2.25 16.05 7.30
N LEU A 25 3.53 16.31 7.60
CA LEU A 25 4.14 17.63 7.49
C LEU A 25 4.23 18.07 6.02
N GLN A 26 4.71 17.19 5.14
CA GLN A 26 4.77 17.41 3.69
C GLN A 26 3.39 17.71 3.10
N ALA A 27 2.38 16.92 3.49
CA ALA A 27 1.01 17.08 3.04
C ALA A 27 0.34 18.37 3.53
N SER A 28 0.66 18.82 4.75
CA SER A 28 0.08 20.02 5.35
C SER A 28 0.64 21.34 4.82
N GLY A 29 1.89 21.33 4.32
CA GLY A 29 2.60 22.54 3.91
C GLY A 29 2.84 22.68 2.41
N GLY A 30 2.69 21.62 1.61
CA GLY A 30 3.15 21.60 0.22
C GLY A 30 4.67 21.79 0.11
N TRP A 31 5.39 21.43 1.18
CA TRP A 31 6.82 21.64 1.30
C TRP A 31 7.59 20.62 0.47
N ASP A 32 8.71 21.06 -0.10
CA ASP A 32 9.63 20.11 -0.71
C ASP A 32 10.29 19.23 0.37
N THR A 33 10.86 18.10 -0.05
CA THR A 33 11.48 17.15 0.88
C THR A 33 12.60 17.78 1.72
N SER A 34 13.31 18.76 1.19
CA SER A 34 14.42 19.42 1.89
C SER A 34 13.91 20.39 2.96
N ASP A 35 12.83 21.10 2.67
CA ASP A 35 12.15 22.03 3.57
C ASP A 35 11.50 21.29 4.75
N VAL A 36 10.88 20.13 4.50
CA VAL A 36 10.35 19.25 5.55
C VAL A 36 11.45 18.83 6.53
N ILE A 37 12.59 18.39 6.00
CA ILE A 37 13.72 17.95 6.84
C ILE A 37 14.33 19.13 7.59
N ARG A 38 14.44 20.30 6.96
CA ARG A 38 14.94 21.52 7.59
C ARG A 38 14.06 21.93 8.77
N ALA A 39 12.76 22.03 8.53
CA ALA A 39 11.80 22.40 9.57
C ALA A 39 11.73 21.38 10.70
N TRP A 40 11.89 20.09 10.42
CA TRP A 40 12.06 19.07 11.45
C TRP A 40 13.31 19.33 12.30
N ASN A 41 14.46 19.55 11.66
CA ASN A 41 15.73 19.76 12.34
C ASN A 41 15.77 21.03 13.19
N ASP A 42 15.06 22.07 12.78
CA ASP A 42 14.93 23.33 13.53
C ASP A 42 14.15 23.14 14.85
N GLY A 43 13.18 22.22 14.87
CA GLY A 43 12.38 21.88 16.06
C GLY A 43 12.89 20.68 16.87
N ALA A 44 13.80 19.87 16.32
CA ALA A 44 14.25 18.62 16.93
C ALA A 44 15.47 18.81 17.87
N ALA A 45 15.50 18.02 18.94
CA ALA A 45 16.69 17.90 19.79
C ALA A 45 17.86 17.28 19.01
N ALA A 46 19.11 17.57 19.42
CA ALA A 46 20.30 17.17 18.66
C ALA A 46 20.37 15.67 18.29
N ARG A 47 19.89 14.79 19.18
CA ARG A 47 19.84 13.33 18.96
C ARG A 47 18.77 12.86 17.97
N ASP A 48 17.76 13.69 17.73
CA ASP A 48 16.58 13.42 16.89
C ASP A 48 16.65 14.17 15.54
N ARG A 49 17.78 14.86 15.29
CA ARG A 49 18.04 15.51 14.00
C ARG A 49 18.28 14.48 12.90
N LEU A 50 17.73 14.78 11.73
CA LEU A 50 17.89 14.07 10.48
C LEU A 50 19.18 14.55 9.80
N THR A 51 20.29 13.91 10.13
CA THR A 51 21.61 14.14 9.52
C THR A 51 22.18 12.84 8.95
N GLY A 52 23.16 12.95 8.06
CA GLY A 52 23.87 11.80 7.49
C GLY A 52 22.95 10.75 6.86
N GLN A 53 22.98 9.54 7.39
CA GLN A 53 22.21 8.41 6.88
C GLN A 53 20.70 8.51 7.15
N ARG A 54 20.32 9.12 8.28
CA ARG A 54 18.91 9.40 8.61
C ARG A 54 18.31 10.39 7.63
N PHE A 55 19.06 11.44 7.30
CA PHE A 55 18.70 12.40 6.27
C PHE A 55 18.42 11.70 4.95
N MET A 56 19.38 10.89 4.48
CA MET A 56 19.25 10.18 3.20
C MET A 56 18.06 9.22 3.20
N THR A 57 17.84 8.50 4.30
CA THR A 57 16.70 7.59 4.46
C THR A 57 15.38 8.34 4.34
N VAL A 58 15.17 9.38 5.15
CA VAL A 58 13.92 10.17 5.10
C VAL A 58 13.73 10.78 3.73
N ARG A 59 14.77 11.40 3.17
CA ARG A 59 14.70 12.04 1.87
C ARG A 59 14.28 11.06 0.79
N ASN A 60 14.90 9.88 0.74
CA ASN A 60 14.56 8.86 -0.23
C ASN A 60 13.12 8.37 -0.05
N ILE A 61 12.64 8.17 1.19
CA ILE A 61 11.25 7.73 1.41
C ILE A 61 10.25 8.81 0.97
N LEU A 62 10.52 10.08 1.26
CA LEU A 62 9.64 11.18 0.84
C LEU A 62 9.71 11.47 -0.68
N GLU A 63 10.79 11.06 -1.35
CA GLU A 63 10.91 11.06 -2.81
C GLU A 63 10.21 9.85 -3.46
N LEU A 64 9.89 8.80 -2.70
CA LEU A 64 8.97 7.75 -3.16
C LEU A 64 7.55 8.32 -3.15
N GLU A 65 6.77 8.00 -4.17
CA GLU A 65 5.41 8.51 -4.32
C GLU A 65 4.38 7.37 -4.20
N GLY A 66 3.17 7.71 -3.77
CA GLY A 66 2.00 6.82 -3.81
C GLY A 66 2.12 5.57 -2.96
N GLU A 67 1.83 4.41 -3.55
CA GLU A 67 1.75 3.11 -2.88
C GLU A 67 3.08 2.69 -2.22
N ALA A 68 4.22 3.09 -2.80
CA ALA A 68 5.53 2.76 -2.26
C ALA A 68 5.73 3.23 -0.81
N VAL A 69 5.27 4.44 -0.49
CA VAL A 69 5.39 5.00 0.87
C VAL A 69 4.48 4.25 1.85
N LEU A 70 3.27 3.90 1.41
CA LEU A 70 2.31 3.14 2.20
C LEU A 70 2.82 1.73 2.53
N LEU A 71 3.49 1.07 1.58
CA LEU A 71 4.09 -0.24 1.79
C LEU A 71 5.20 -0.20 2.84
N ILE A 72 5.96 0.89 2.91
CA ILE A 72 6.94 1.09 3.97
C ILE A 72 6.20 1.29 5.28
N ASP A 73 5.27 2.23 5.39
CA ASP A 73 4.54 2.53 6.63
C ASP A 73 3.81 1.30 7.23
N GLN A 74 3.11 0.53 6.40
CA GLN A 74 2.40 -0.68 6.82
C GLN A 74 3.36 -1.75 7.39
N SER A 75 4.59 -1.82 6.89
CA SER A 75 5.60 -2.78 7.38
C SER A 75 6.15 -2.43 8.77
N VAL A 76 5.95 -1.18 9.23
CA VAL A 76 6.56 -0.61 10.45
C VAL A 76 5.70 -0.84 11.68
N SER A 77 4.38 -0.90 11.48
CA SER A 77 3.41 -0.97 12.58
C SER A 77 3.42 -2.30 13.36
N TYR A 78 4.18 -3.32 12.93
CA TYR A 78 4.13 -4.66 13.51
C TYR A 78 5.52 -5.28 13.77
N SER A 79 6.20 -4.80 14.82
CA SER A 79 7.32 -5.46 15.54
C SER A 79 8.40 -6.21 14.72
N GLY A 80 8.64 -5.80 13.48
CA GLY A 80 9.52 -6.48 12.55
C GLY A 80 9.32 -5.94 11.14
N SER A 81 9.92 -4.78 10.86
CA SER A 81 10.01 -4.23 9.50
C SER A 81 11.25 -4.81 8.80
N PRO A 82 11.20 -5.13 7.50
CA PRO A 82 12.39 -5.47 6.72
C PRO A 82 13.34 -4.28 6.57
N TYR A 83 12.89 -3.07 6.90
CA TYR A 83 13.65 -1.87 6.62
C TYR A 83 14.56 -1.43 7.77
N SER A 84 15.69 -0.85 7.38
CA SER A 84 16.67 -0.19 8.23
C SER A 84 17.10 1.12 7.58
N GLU A 85 17.74 2.01 8.34
CA GLU A 85 18.35 3.22 7.77
C GLU A 85 19.42 2.87 6.71
N GLU A 86 20.05 1.70 6.83
CA GLU A 86 21.03 1.23 5.87
C GLU A 86 20.44 0.92 4.52
N ASN A 87 19.42 0.08 4.48
CA ASN A 87 18.88 -0.36 3.21
C ASN A 87 18.04 0.74 2.53
N LEU A 88 17.26 1.54 3.29
CA LEU A 88 16.45 2.63 2.74
C LEU A 88 17.26 3.88 2.33
N SER A 89 18.49 4.04 2.82
CA SER A 89 19.37 5.13 2.36
C SER A 89 19.86 4.97 0.92
N SER A 90 19.59 3.84 0.26
CA SER A 90 20.05 3.62 -1.11
C SER A 90 19.25 4.44 -2.13
N LYS A 91 19.95 5.26 -2.90
CA LYS A 91 19.39 5.97 -4.06
C LYS A 91 18.97 5.02 -5.19
N LYS A 92 19.44 3.77 -5.18
CA LYS A 92 19.13 2.79 -6.24
C LYS A 92 17.71 2.23 -6.16
N LEU A 93 16.93 2.66 -5.17
CA LEU A 93 15.51 2.35 -5.02
C LEU A 93 14.61 3.43 -5.62
N LEU A 94 15.20 4.58 -5.98
CA LEU A 94 14.45 5.74 -6.40
C LEU A 94 14.17 5.71 -7.91
N PRO A 95 12.96 6.09 -8.32
CA PRO A 95 12.64 6.32 -9.72
C PRO A 95 13.67 7.24 -10.40
N GLY A 96 14.07 6.89 -11.63
CA GLY A 96 15.10 7.60 -12.37
C GLY A 96 16.53 7.09 -12.14
N TRP A 97 16.77 6.23 -11.14
CA TRP A 97 18.06 5.56 -11.01
C TRP A 97 18.28 4.56 -12.14
N GLN A 98 19.52 4.48 -12.65
CA GLN A 98 19.88 3.56 -13.71
C GLN A 98 21.01 2.62 -13.27
N PHE A 99 20.74 1.32 -13.22
CA PHE A 99 21.74 0.29 -12.96
C PHE A 99 22.67 0.11 -14.16
N LYS A 100 23.82 0.77 -14.12
CA LYS A 100 24.86 0.67 -15.15
C LYS A 100 25.79 -0.51 -14.87
N GLY A 101 26.13 -1.27 -15.92
CA GLY A 101 27.16 -2.31 -15.88
C GLY A 101 28.28 -2.01 -16.87
N ALA A 102 29.46 -2.60 -16.66
CA ALA A 102 30.63 -2.41 -17.53
C ALA A 102 30.39 -2.80 -19.00
N LYS A 103 29.37 -3.62 -19.28
CA LYS A 103 29.03 -4.14 -20.61
C LYS A 103 27.89 -3.39 -21.32
N VAL A 104 27.36 -2.32 -20.72
CA VAL A 104 26.22 -1.59 -21.29
C VAL A 104 26.72 -0.63 -22.38
N THR A 105 26.61 -1.03 -23.64
CA THR A 105 26.90 -0.18 -24.80
C THR A 105 25.71 0.72 -25.14
N LYS A 106 25.92 1.78 -25.92
CA LYS A 106 24.83 2.71 -26.34
C LYS A 106 23.68 2.03 -27.11
N GLN A 107 23.93 0.86 -27.70
CA GLN A 107 22.96 0.09 -28.47
C GLN A 107 22.25 -0.96 -27.61
N SER A 108 22.59 -1.07 -26.34
CA SER A 108 22.08 -2.11 -25.45
C SER A 108 20.78 -1.70 -24.77
N ASN A 109 19.79 -2.59 -24.81
CA ASN A 109 18.52 -2.43 -24.08
C ASN A 109 18.73 -2.38 -22.55
N TRP A 110 19.89 -2.83 -22.05
CA TRP A 110 20.23 -2.83 -20.63
C TRP A 110 20.24 -1.45 -19.99
N ALA A 111 20.49 -0.39 -20.77
CA ALA A 111 20.33 0.97 -20.27
C ALA A 111 18.89 1.23 -19.82
N ARG A 112 17.90 0.76 -20.57
CA ARG A 112 16.48 0.89 -20.23
C ARG A 112 16.04 -0.16 -19.21
N TYR A 113 16.50 -1.40 -19.33
CA TYR A 113 16.15 -2.46 -18.39
C TYR A 113 16.65 -2.22 -16.97
N GLY A 114 17.74 -1.46 -16.82
CA GLY A 114 18.23 -1.04 -15.50
C GLY A 114 17.58 0.24 -14.96
N LEU A 115 16.58 0.84 -15.63
CA LEU A 115 15.95 2.08 -15.16
C LEU A 115 14.87 1.76 -14.11
N VAL A 116 15.03 2.32 -12.92
CA VAL A 116 14.01 2.24 -11.87
C VAL A 116 12.88 3.20 -12.21
N THR A 117 11.66 2.67 -12.28
CA THR A 117 10.43 3.44 -12.46
C THR A 117 9.65 3.48 -11.14
N ARG A 118 8.61 4.30 -11.06
CA ARG A 118 7.71 4.33 -9.88
C ARG A 118 7.08 2.95 -9.64
N GLU A 119 6.72 2.26 -10.71
CA GLU A 119 6.14 0.94 -10.65
C GLU A 119 7.15 -0.11 -10.17
N SER A 120 8.37 -0.14 -10.72
CA SER A 120 9.38 -1.11 -10.29
C SER A 120 9.84 -0.88 -8.85
N ALA A 121 9.88 0.38 -8.39
CA ALA A 121 10.10 0.71 -6.99
C ALA A 121 9.01 0.14 -6.07
N THR A 122 7.74 0.23 -6.50
CA THR A 122 6.60 -0.35 -5.77
C THR A 122 6.74 -1.88 -5.68
N TYR A 123 7.03 -2.56 -6.80
CA TYR A 123 7.26 -4.00 -6.81
C TYR A 123 8.45 -4.42 -5.94
N THR A 124 9.51 -3.61 -5.86
CA THR A 124 10.67 -3.88 -4.99
C THR A 124 10.28 -3.93 -3.52
N LEU A 125 9.37 -3.05 -3.10
CA LEU A 125 8.88 -2.98 -1.73
C LEU A 125 7.89 -4.12 -1.45
N GLN A 126 6.97 -4.41 -2.38
CA GLN A 126 6.08 -5.57 -2.28
C GLN A 126 6.85 -6.89 -2.18
N TYR A 127 7.82 -7.10 -3.08
CA TYR A 127 8.78 -8.21 -3.03
C TYR A 127 9.38 -8.31 -1.63
N THR A 128 9.95 -7.21 -1.14
CA THR A 128 10.70 -7.21 0.11
C THR A 128 9.83 -7.52 1.32
N ASN A 129 8.64 -6.93 1.37
CA ASN A 129 7.65 -7.18 2.42
C ASN A 129 7.17 -8.63 2.40
N ASN A 130 6.89 -9.19 1.22
CA ASN A 130 6.39 -10.56 1.09
C ASN A 130 7.45 -11.59 1.45
N VAL A 131 8.69 -11.43 1.00
CA VAL A 131 9.78 -12.34 1.38
C VAL A 131 10.07 -12.29 2.88
N PHE A 132 10.08 -11.10 3.48
CA PHE A 132 10.29 -10.96 4.92
C PHE A 132 9.09 -11.48 5.73
N GLY A 133 7.87 -11.20 5.28
CA GLY A 133 6.62 -11.64 5.91
C GLY A 133 6.42 -13.16 5.85
N GLY A 134 6.82 -13.78 4.74
CA GLY A 134 6.75 -15.23 4.50
C GLY A 134 7.73 -16.05 5.33
N MET A 135 8.78 -15.44 5.89
CA MET A 135 9.73 -16.13 6.78
C MET A 135 9.16 -16.27 8.20
N PRO A 136 9.39 -17.41 8.88
CA PRO A 136 9.13 -17.55 10.31
C PRO A 136 9.83 -16.45 11.12
N LYS A 137 9.17 -15.92 12.16
CA LYS A 137 9.71 -14.79 12.97
C LYS A 137 11.14 -15.01 13.47
N THR A 138 11.51 -16.25 13.77
CA THR A 138 12.85 -16.65 14.24
C THR A 138 13.93 -16.59 13.17
N LEU A 139 13.56 -16.66 11.88
CA LEU A 139 14.46 -16.64 10.73
C LEU A 139 14.43 -15.30 9.98
N ARG A 140 13.56 -14.38 10.39
CA ARG A 140 13.44 -13.06 9.75
C ARG A 140 14.72 -12.27 9.94
N GLN A 141 15.38 -11.98 8.82
CA GLN A 141 16.53 -11.10 8.77
C GLN A 141 16.21 -9.90 7.88
N LYS A 142 16.59 -8.71 8.33
CA LYS A 142 16.46 -7.51 7.51
C LYS A 142 17.39 -7.65 6.29
N PRO A 143 16.90 -7.47 5.06
CA PRO A 143 17.76 -7.47 3.89
C PRO A 143 18.86 -6.43 4.04
N THR A 144 20.07 -6.81 3.63
CA THR A 144 21.18 -5.87 3.50
C THR A 144 20.87 -4.82 2.44
N LYS A 145 21.59 -3.70 2.47
CA LYS A 145 21.50 -2.68 1.43
C LYS A 145 21.71 -3.29 0.03
N THR A 146 22.73 -4.13 -0.12
CA THR A 146 23.05 -4.81 -1.39
C THR A 146 21.91 -5.71 -1.87
N THR A 147 21.30 -6.48 -0.98
CA THR A 147 20.16 -7.34 -1.30
C THR A 147 18.97 -6.51 -1.79
N LEU A 148 18.69 -5.38 -1.15
CA LEU A 148 17.59 -4.51 -1.56
C LEU A 148 17.87 -3.83 -2.91
N GLU A 149 19.12 -3.44 -3.17
CA GLU A 149 19.55 -2.92 -4.47
C GLU A 149 19.42 -3.96 -5.58
N GLN A 150 19.77 -5.23 -5.32
CA GLN A 150 19.60 -6.34 -6.26
C GLN A 150 18.13 -6.57 -6.62
N ARG A 151 17.24 -6.58 -5.61
CA ARG A 151 15.80 -6.69 -5.83
C ARG A 151 15.26 -5.55 -6.67
N SER A 152 15.76 -4.33 -6.46
CA SER A 152 15.42 -3.16 -7.29
C SER A 152 15.83 -3.35 -8.75
N GLU A 153 17.03 -3.88 -8.99
CA GLU A 153 17.50 -4.19 -10.35
C GLU A 153 16.62 -5.27 -11.02
N PHE A 154 16.21 -6.31 -10.29
CA PHE A 154 15.30 -7.35 -10.80
C PHE A 154 13.93 -6.80 -11.16
N CYS A 155 13.35 -5.96 -10.29
CA CYS A 155 12.05 -5.36 -10.54
C CYS A 155 12.10 -4.36 -11.70
N ALA A 156 13.18 -3.58 -11.83
CA ALA A 156 13.39 -2.70 -12.97
C ALA A 156 13.44 -3.48 -14.28
N LEU A 157 14.22 -4.58 -14.32
CA LEU A 157 14.31 -5.47 -15.46
C LEU A 157 12.93 -6.04 -15.82
N ALA A 158 12.22 -6.61 -14.84
CA ALA A 158 10.93 -7.25 -15.08
C ALA A 158 9.87 -6.30 -15.62
N VAL A 159 9.74 -5.10 -15.05
CA VAL A 159 8.80 -4.08 -15.54
C VAL A 159 9.14 -3.68 -16.98
N ALA A 160 10.43 -3.49 -17.30
CA ALA A 160 10.84 -3.10 -18.63
C ALA A 160 10.66 -4.21 -19.68
N LEU A 161 10.83 -5.49 -19.31
CA LEU A 161 10.53 -6.63 -20.19
C LEU A 161 9.04 -6.75 -20.48
N ARG A 162 8.18 -6.51 -19.48
CA ARG A 162 6.74 -6.42 -19.70
C ARG A 162 6.40 -5.29 -20.68
N GLU A 163 6.96 -4.10 -20.50
CA GLU A 163 6.71 -2.98 -21.41
C GLU A 163 7.07 -3.29 -22.87
N ASP A 164 8.09 -4.12 -23.11
CA ASP A 164 8.41 -4.59 -24.46
C ASP A 164 7.36 -5.55 -25.00
N LEU A 165 6.95 -6.53 -24.20
CA LEU A 165 5.92 -7.48 -24.60
C LEU A 165 4.58 -6.80 -24.87
N VAL A 166 4.22 -5.77 -24.11
CA VAL A 166 2.98 -5.01 -24.33
C VAL A 166 2.99 -4.26 -25.67
N LYS A 167 4.17 -3.81 -26.13
CA LYS A 167 4.33 -3.21 -27.47
C LYS A 167 4.23 -4.25 -28.58
N GLU A 168 4.72 -5.46 -28.34
CA GLU A 168 4.72 -6.54 -29.32
C GLU A 168 3.38 -7.29 -29.41
N ILE A 169 2.69 -7.47 -28.28
CA ILE A 169 1.51 -8.32 -28.16
C ILE A 169 0.36 -7.53 -27.50
N PRO A 170 -0.68 -7.15 -28.26
CA PRO A 170 -1.84 -6.45 -27.71
C PRO A 170 -2.56 -7.27 -26.62
N ASN A 171 -3.02 -6.58 -25.58
CA ASN A 171 -3.79 -7.11 -24.44
C ASN A 171 -3.06 -8.13 -23.56
N ILE A 172 -1.73 -8.26 -23.66
CA ILE A 172 -0.97 -9.20 -22.82
C ILE A 172 -0.67 -8.64 -21.40
N GLU A 173 -0.77 -7.33 -21.22
CA GLU A 173 -0.34 -6.61 -20.01
C GLU A 173 -0.92 -7.21 -18.73
N ASP A 174 -2.25 -7.32 -18.66
CA ASP A 174 -2.97 -7.87 -17.51
C ASP A 174 -2.55 -9.31 -17.20
N TYR A 175 -2.28 -10.10 -18.23
CA TYR A 175 -1.87 -11.49 -18.08
C TYR A 175 -0.47 -11.58 -17.46
N ILE A 176 0.48 -10.76 -17.93
CA ILE A 176 1.84 -10.69 -17.38
C ILE A 176 1.80 -10.14 -15.94
N ASN A 177 1.03 -9.09 -15.68
CA ASN A 177 0.91 -8.50 -14.34
C ASN A 177 0.39 -9.54 -13.34
N LYS A 178 -0.70 -10.25 -13.67
CA LYS A 178 -1.35 -11.23 -12.77
C LYS A 178 -0.54 -12.49 -12.54
N ARG A 179 0.18 -12.99 -13.56
CA ARG A 179 0.88 -14.28 -13.48
C ARG A 179 2.38 -14.19 -13.29
N TRP A 180 3.04 -13.14 -13.80
CA TRP A 180 4.50 -13.05 -13.77
C TRP A 180 4.99 -12.01 -12.75
N LEU A 181 4.55 -10.76 -12.85
CA LEU A 181 4.95 -9.73 -11.87
C LEU A 181 4.42 -10.02 -10.47
N LYS A 182 3.22 -10.60 -10.34
CA LYS A 182 2.72 -11.08 -9.04
C LYS A 182 3.59 -12.17 -8.42
N ARG A 183 4.17 -13.08 -9.22
CA ARG A 183 5.12 -14.10 -8.72
C ARG A 183 6.42 -13.45 -8.27
N LEU A 184 6.93 -12.49 -9.02
CA LEU A 184 8.10 -11.71 -8.62
C LEU A 184 7.83 -10.98 -7.29
N ALA A 185 6.70 -10.29 -7.18
CA ALA A 185 6.29 -9.59 -5.96
C ALA A 185 6.09 -10.55 -4.77
N ALA A 186 5.76 -11.81 -5.01
CA ALA A 186 5.66 -12.84 -3.97
C ALA A 186 7.02 -13.40 -3.53
N GLY A 187 8.11 -13.09 -4.23
CA GLY A 187 9.45 -13.61 -3.93
C GLY A 187 9.71 -15.00 -4.50
N ASP A 188 9.21 -15.30 -5.70
CA ASP A 188 9.49 -16.56 -6.39
C ASP A 188 10.99 -16.73 -6.67
N VAL A 189 11.60 -17.75 -6.03
CA VAL A 189 13.04 -18.04 -6.09
C VAL A 189 13.49 -18.43 -7.50
N ALA A 190 12.66 -19.16 -8.26
CA ALA A 190 13.04 -19.58 -9.61
C ALA A 190 13.15 -18.36 -10.54
N LEU A 191 12.21 -17.42 -10.39
CA LEU A 191 12.23 -16.17 -11.14
C LEU A 191 13.39 -15.26 -10.72
N GLU A 192 13.72 -15.23 -9.42
CA GLU A 192 14.88 -14.50 -8.90
C GLU A 192 16.19 -15.02 -9.52
N VAL A 193 16.39 -16.34 -9.59
CA VAL A 193 17.58 -16.95 -10.19
C VAL A 193 17.69 -16.61 -11.68
N GLU A 194 16.59 -16.68 -12.40
CA GLU A 194 16.54 -16.36 -13.84
C GLU A 194 16.89 -14.89 -14.11
N LEU A 195 16.23 -13.95 -13.41
CA LEU A 195 16.50 -12.52 -13.54
C LEU A 195 17.91 -12.18 -13.05
N GLY A 196 18.39 -12.84 -12.00
CA GLY A 196 19.76 -12.72 -11.49
C GLY A 196 20.80 -13.12 -12.52
N ALA A 197 20.61 -14.24 -13.21
CA ALA A 197 21.49 -14.69 -14.29
C ALA A 197 21.52 -13.69 -15.45
N ALA A 198 20.35 -13.14 -15.83
CA ALA A 198 20.26 -12.11 -16.85
C ALA A 198 21.00 -10.82 -16.45
N CYS A 199 20.77 -10.32 -15.23
CA CYS A 199 21.44 -9.14 -14.68
C CYS A 199 22.97 -9.34 -14.56
N ALA A 200 23.43 -10.56 -14.34
CA ALA A 200 24.86 -10.87 -14.26
C ALA A 200 25.52 -10.94 -15.65
N SER A 201 24.86 -11.56 -16.63
CA SER A 201 25.41 -11.71 -17.98
C SER A 201 25.43 -10.38 -18.74
N LYS A 202 24.36 -9.59 -18.57
CA LYS A 202 24.02 -8.38 -19.34
C LYS A 202 24.25 -8.58 -20.84
N ASP A 203 23.75 -9.69 -21.37
CA ASP A 203 23.89 -10.03 -22.79
C ASP A 203 23.28 -8.92 -23.67
N PRO A 204 24.03 -8.32 -24.61
CA PRO A 204 23.51 -7.29 -25.52
C PRO A 204 22.27 -7.72 -26.32
N GLY A 205 22.12 -9.02 -26.61
CA GLY A 205 20.97 -9.58 -27.33
C GLY A 205 19.80 -9.97 -26.43
N PHE A 206 19.89 -9.68 -25.12
CA PHE A 206 18.85 -10.04 -24.17
C PHE A 206 17.56 -9.27 -24.43
N GLY A 207 16.43 -9.99 -24.40
CA GLY A 207 15.09 -9.42 -24.50
C GLY A 207 14.04 -10.32 -23.84
N PRO A 208 12.75 -10.01 -24.00
CA PRO A 208 11.68 -10.73 -23.28
C PRO A 208 11.62 -12.23 -23.56
N ARG A 209 11.98 -12.65 -24.78
CA ARG A 209 12.01 -14.06 -25.18
C ARG A 209 13.23 -14.83 -24.66
N SER A 210 14.24 -14.13 -24.15
CA SER A 210 15.42 -14.74 -23.50
C SER A 210 15.13 -15.22 -22.08
N CYS A 211 14.02 -14.77 -21.48
CA CYS A 211 13.49 -15.33 -20.24
C CYS A 211 12.59 -16.53 -20.57
N ASP A 212 12.97 -17.71 -20.09
CA ASP A 212 12.19 -18.93 -20.21
C ASP A 212 10.81 -18.80 -19.56
N SER A 213 10.72 -18.20 -18.37
CA SER A 213 9.43 -18.04 -17.68
C SER A 213 8.49 -17.10 -18.43
N LEU A 214 9.01 -16.03 -19.03
CA LEU A 214 8.23 -15.14 -19.89
C LEU A 214 7.86 -15.81 -21.21
N ARG A 215 8.79 -16.52 -21.83
CA ARG A 215 8.55 -17.22 -23.10
C ARG A 215 7.41 -18.22 -22.96
N GLN A 216 7.45 -19.07 -21.93
CA GLN A 216 6.38 -20.02 -21.62
C GLN A 216 5.04 -19.30 -21.44
N LEU A 217 5.02 -18.20 -20.69
CA LEU A 217 3.81 -17.44 -20.41
C LEU A 217 3.23 -16.78 -21.68
N VAL A 218 4.09 -16.32 -22.59
CA VAL A 218 3.67 -15.80 -23.89
C VAL A 218 3.16 -16.92 -24.80
N ASP A 219 3.78 -18.10 -24.77
CA ASP A 219 3.35 -19.24 -25.55
C ASP A 219 2.03 -19.80 -25.02
N GLU A 220 1.79 -19.81 -23.71
CA GLU A 220 0.48 -20.08 -23.10
C GLU A 220 -0.57 -19.06 -23.54
N PHE A 221 -0.23 -17.77 -23.53
CA PHE A 221 -1.14 -16.71 -23.95
C PHE A 221 -1.52 -16.84 -25.44
N ASN A 222 -0.56 -17.20 -26.29
CA ASN A 222 -0.78 -17.40 -27.72
C ASN A 222 -1.42 -18.76 -28.04
N GLY A 223 -1.10 -19.82 -27.30
CA GLY A 223 -1.70 -21.15 -27.44
C GLY A 223 -3.12 -21.23 -26.87
N GLY A 224 -3.43 -20.37 -25.90
CA GLY A 224 -4.79 -20.11 -25.42
C GLY A 224 -5.62 -19.22 -26.35
N ARG A 225 -5.00 -18.59 -27.37
CA ARG A 225 -5.74 -18.06 -28.52
C ARG A 225 -6.03 -19.24 -29.45
N PRO A 226 -7.29 -19.67 -29.65
CA PRO A 226 -7.60 -20.46 -30.82
C PRO A 226 -7.17 -19.61 -32.02
N GLY A 227 -6.35 -20.19 -32.89
CA GLY A 227 -5.74 -19.47 -34.00
C GLY A 227 -6.75 -18.68 -34.81
N ALA A 228 -6.24 -17.72 -35.57
CA ALA A 228 -6.94 -17.03 -36.64
C ALA A 228 -7.54 -18.02 -37.67
N GLN A 229 -8.65 -18.65 -37.30
CA GLN A 229 -9.60 -19.34 -38.17
C GLN A 229 -10.95 -18.64 -38.02
N PRO A 230 -11.73 -18.54 -39.10
CA PRO A 230 -13.00 -17.83 -39.09
C PRO A 230 -13.92 -18.47 -38.05
N LYS A 231 -14.42 -17.65 -37.10
CA LYS A 231 -15.26 -18.10 -35.99
C LYS A 231 -16.41 -18.97 -36.52
N GLY A 232 -16.41 -20.25 -36.19
CA GLY A 232 -17.60 -21.09 -36.31
C GLY A 232 -18.62 -20.69 -35.24
N ALA A 233 -19.92 -20.78 -35.56
CA ALA A 233 -21.04 -20.32 -34.75
C ALA A 233 -21.04 -20.79 -33.27
N ALA A 234 -20.35 -21.90 -32.95
CA ALA A 234 -20.27 -22.45 -31.60
C ALA A 234 -19.43 -21.58 -30.63
N SER A 235 -18.37 -20.90 -31.08
CA SER A 235 -17.53 -20.06 -30.19
C SER A 235 -18.18 -18.72 -29.88
N VAL A 236 -18.91 -18.15 -30.85
CA VAL A 236 -19.71 -16.94 -30.65
C VAL A 236 -20.82 -17.15 -29.61
N ASN A 237 -21.40 -18.34 -29.56
CA ASN A 237 -22.43 -18.68 -28.58
C ASN A 237 -21.86 -18.85 -27.15
N LEU A 238 -20.62 -19.34 -27.01
CA LEU A 238 -19.93 -19.45 -25.72
C LEU A 238 -19.50 -18.08 -25.18
N ASP A 239 -18.94 -17.21 -26.04
CA ASP A 239 -18.60 -15.83 -25.69
C ASP A 239 -19.86 -15.06 -25.22
N LYS A 240 -20.98 -15.25 -25.93
CA LYS A 240 -22.26 -14.62 -25.58
C LYS A 240 -22.83 -15.15 -24.26
N ALA A 241 -22.78 -16.46 -24.05
CA ALA A 241 -23.20 -17.07 -22.78
C ALA A 241 -22.37 -16.58 -21.59
N GLN A 242 -21.05 -16.40 -21.78
CA GLN A 242 -20.18 -15.85 -20.74
C GLN A 242 -20.51 -14.39 -20.43
N MET A 243 -20.74 -13.55 -21.45
CA MET A 243 -21.16 -12.15 -21.23
C MET A 243 -22.52 -12.04 -20.54
N GLU A 244 -23.47 -12.92 -20.87
CA GLU A 244 -24.76 -13.00 -20.18
C GLU A 244 -24.59 -13.41 -18.71
N LEU A 245 -23.70 -14.37 -18.43
CA LEU A 245 -23.41 -14.82 -17.07
C LEU A 245 -22.73 -13.73 -16.24
N ASP A 246 -21.79 -12.99 -16.83
CA ASP A 246 -21.12 -11.84 -16.20
C ASP A 246 -22.13 -10.71 -15.92
N ALA A 247 -23.03 -10.41 -16.87
CA ALA A 247 -24.09 -9.43 -16.68
C ALA A 247 -25.06 -9.83 -15.56
N THR A 248 -25.40 -11.11 -15.47
CA THR A 248 -26.28 -11.64 -14.41
C THR A 248 -25.59 -11.57 -13.05
N THR A 249 -24.30 -11.89 -13.00
CA THR A 249 -23.47 -11.79 -11.79
C THR A 249 -23.36 -10.35 -11.30
N PHE A 250 -23.15 -9.40 -12.21
CA PHE A 250 -23.12 -7.98 -11.88
C PHE A 250 -24.48 -7.47 -11.38
N ALA A 251 -25.59 -7.92 -11.97
CA ALA A 251 -26.93 -7.57 -11.52
C ALA A 251 -27.21 -8.06 -10.08
N LEU A 252 -26.78 -9.28 -9.75
CA LEU A 252 -26.87 -9.82 -8.39
C LEU A 252 -26.06 -8.99 -7.39
N LEU A 253 -24.80 -8.68 -7.72
CA LEU A 253 -23.94 -7.82 -6.89
C LEU A 253 -24.55 -6.44 -6.63
N LYS A 254 -25.16 -5.85 -7.66
CA LYS A 254 -25.88 -4.57 -7.53
C LYS A 254 -27.07 -4.69 -6.57
N GLN A 255 -27.83 -5.78 -6.67
CA GLN A 255 -28.98 -6.04 -5.79
C GLN A 255 -28.54 -6.24 -4.33
N GLU A 256 -27.42 -6.93 -4.08
CA GLU A 256 -26.85 -7.07 -2.74
C GLU A 256 -26.44 -5.72 -2.15
N ILE A 257 -25.76 -4.87 -2.93
CA ILE A 257 -25.37 -3.52 -2.49
C ILE A 257 -26.61 -2.65 -2.19
N GLU A 258 -27.65 -2.73 -3.02
CA GLU A 258 -28.91 -2.01 -2.79
C GLU A 258 -29.60 -2.50 -1.50
N PHE A 259 -29.59 -3.81 -1.24
CA PHE A 259 -30.13 -4.38 0.00
C PHE A 259 -29.34 -3.93 1.24
N ASP A 260 -28.01 -3.94 1.17
CA ASP A 260 -27.15 -3.47 2.27
C ASP A 260 -27.38 -1.99 2.56
N LEU A 261 -27.53 -1.16 1.52
CA LEU A 261 -27.83 0.25 1.66
C LEU A 261 -29.19 0.47 2.35
N GLN A 262 -30.22 -0.27 1.96
CA GLN A 262 -31.54 -0.19 2.61
C GLN A 262 -31.48 -0.63 4.06
N SER A 263 -30.78 -1.73 4.34
CA SER A 263 -30.57 -2.24 5.71
C SER A 263 -29.87 -1.21 6.59
N PHE A 264 -28.85 -0.53 6.05
CA PHE A 264 -28.15 0.54 6.75
C PHE A 264 -29.05 1.77 7.00
N GLN A 265 -29.90 2.15 6.05
CA GLN A 265 -30.87 3.23 6.25
C GLN A 265 -31.88 2.92 7.36
N VAL A 266 -32.38 1.68 7.42
CA VAL A 266 -33.26 1.21 8.51
C VAL A 266 -32.54 1.25 9.85
N PHE A 267 -31.27 0.82 9.89
CA PHE A 267 -30.44 0.91 11.09
C PHE A 267 -30.32 2.37 11.59
N LEU A 268 -29.99 3.31 10.71
CA LEU A 268 -29.89 4.73 11.06
C LEU A 268 -31.21 5.30 11.60
N ALA A 269 -32.33 4.96 10.98
CA ALA A 269 -33.65 5.38 11.43
C ALA A 269 -33.98 4.81 12.83
N ASN A 270 -33.65 3.55 13.07
CA ASN A 270 -33.84 2.91 14.37
C ASN A 270 -32.96 3.51 15.46
N THR A 271 -31.69 3.82 15.16
CA THR A 271 -30.80 4.49 16.13
C THR A 271 -31.29 5.90 16.46
N ALA A 272 -31.75 6.67 15.47
CA ALA A 272 -32.31 8.00 15.71
C ALA A 272 -33.59 7.94 16.55
N SER A 273 -34.46 6.95 16.30
CA SER A 273 -35.67 6.72 17.09
C SER A 273 -35.36 6.30 18.54
N HIS A 274 -34.36 5.42 18.71
CA HIS A 274 -33.86 5.02 20.02
C HIS A 274 -33.31 6.22 20.81
N ASP A 275 -32.47 7.06 20.19
CA ASP A 275 -31.90 8.24 20.84
C ASP A 275 -32.98 9.25 21.26
N SER A 276 -33.99 9.46 20.40
CA SER A 276 -35.17 10.28 20.73
C SER A 276 -35.95 9.71 21.91
N THR A 277 -36.14 8.39 21.95
CA THR A 277 -36.85 7.69 23.03
C THR A 277 -36.10 7.83 24.36
N VAL A 278 -34.77 7.62 24.34
CA VAL A 278 -33.91 7.78 25.52
C VAL A 278 -33.91 9.23 26.01
N ALA A 279 -33.84 10.21 25.09
CA ALA A 279 -33.92 11.63 25.45
C ALA A 279 -35.27 11.99 26.08
N HIS A 280 -36.37 11.46 25.53
CA HIS A 280 -37.70 11.64 26.09
C HIS A 280 -37.82 11.06 27.50
N GLN A 281 -37.35 9.83 27.72
CA GLN A 281 -37.34 9.20 29.05
C GLN A 281 -36.52 9.99 30.07
N LYS A 282 -35.34 10.50 29.67
CA LYS A 282 -34.52 11.38 30.53
C LYS A 282 -35.26 12.65 30.92
N ASN A 283 -35.99 13.27 29.98
CA ASN A 283 -36.78 14.47 30.26
C ASN A 283 -37.96 14.19 31.19
N LEU A 284 -38.67 13.07 31.01
CA LEU A 284 -39.74 12.64 31.93
C LEU A 284 -39.20 12.43 33.34
N TRP A 285 -38.05 11.76 33.47
CA TRP A 285 -37.44 11.52 34.78
C TRP A 285 -37.00 12.81 35.47
N ARG A 286 -36.42 13.76 34.72
CA ARG A 286 -36.07 15.09 35.25
C ARG A 286 -37.29 15.88 35.71
N ARG A 287 -38.40 15.84 34.96
CA ARG A 287 -39.66 16.47 35.37
C ARG A 287 -40.20 15.86 36.65
N LYS A 288 -40.26 14.53 36.73
CA LYS A 288 -40.68 13.83 37.94
C LYS A 288 -39.86 14.25 39.16
N LEU A 289 -38.53 14.32 39.03
CA LEU A 289 -37.64 14.77 40.10
C LEU A 289 -37.87 16.22 40.51
N HIS A 290 -38.11 17.10 39.54
CA HIS A 290 -38.46 18.49 39.80
C HIS A 290 -39.80 18.60 40.56
N ASP A 291 -40.81 17.85 40.14
CA ASP A 291 -42.14 17.86 40.77
C ASP A 291 -42.09 17.26 42.19
N GLU A 292 -41.32 16.20 42.41
CA GLU A 292 -41.06 15.64 43.75
C GLU A 292 -40.32 16.63 44.65
N ALA A 293 -39.32 17.35 44.12
CA ALA A 293 -38.60 18.38 44.87
C ALA A 293 -39.48 19.59 45.20
N MET A 294 -40.33 20.02 44.26
CA MET A 294 -41.33 21.07 44.49
C MET A 294 -42.34 20.66 45.56
N GLY A 295 -42.90 19.45 45.46
CA GLY A 295 -43.83 18.93 46.48
C GLY A 295 -43.17 18.79 47.86
N ALA A 296 -41.90 18.39 47.92
CA ALA A 296 -41.14 18.35 49.18
C ALA A 296 -40.89 19.76 49.76
N ALA A 297 -40.60 20.74 48.90
CA ALA A 297 -40.41 22.14 49.30
C ALA A 297 -41.73 22.76 49.80
N GLU A 298 -42.84 22.54 49.10
CA GLU A 298 -44.18 22.96 49.52
C GLU A 298 -44.57 22.32 50.85
N ALA A 299 -44.41 21.01 50.99
CA ALA A 299 -44.69 20.31 52.25
C ALA A 299 -43.81 20.79 53.42
N TYR A 300 -42.56 21.16 53.14
CA TYR A 300 -41.67 21.78 54.13
C TYR A 300 -42.18 23.17 54.54
N LEU A 301 -42.54 24.00 53.56
CA LEU A 301 -43.09 25.33 53.82
C LEU A 301 -44.40 25.24 54.60
N ASP A 302 -45.34 24.37 54.23
CA ASP A 302 -46.61 24.19 54.94
C ASP A 302 -46.41 23.74 56.39
N ARG A 303 -45.47 22.82 56.66
CA ARG A 303 -45.15 22.37 58.02
C ARG A 303 -44.54 23.45 58.90
N HIS A 304 -43.84 24.41 58.30
CA HIS A 304 -43.09 25.44 59.02
C HIS A 304 -43.73 26.84 58.95
N ALA A 305 -44.73 27.04 58.10
CA ALA A 305 -45.50 28.28 57.99
C ALA A 305 -46.50 28.45 59.15
N THR A 306 -46.99 27.36 59.76
CA THR A 306 -47.88 27.39 60.94
C THR A 306 -47.16 27.63 62.27
N CYS A 307 -45.85 27.88 62.27
CA CYS A 307 -45.09 28.20 63.50
C CYS A 307 -45.09 29.70 63.86
N TYR A 308 -45.89 30.53 63.18
CA TYR A 308 -46.04 31.97 63.40
C TYR A 308 -47.51 32.40 63.56
N GLU A 309 -48.27 31.71 64.41
CA GLU A 309 -49.45 32.27 65.10
C GLU A 309 -49.30 32.10 66.61
#